data_AF-A0A9E4X4G5-F1
#
_entry.id   AF-A0A9E4X4G5-F1
#
_cell.length_a   1.000
_cell.length_b   1.000
_cell.length_c   1.000
_cell.angle_alpha   90.00
_cell.angle_beta   90.00
_cell.angle_gamma   90.00
#
_symmetry.space_group_name_H-M   'P 1'
#
loop_
_entity.id
_entity.type
_entity.pdbx_description
1 polymer ?
#
loop_
_entity_poly.entity_id
_entity_poly.type
_entity_poly.pdbx_seq_one_letter_code
_entity_poly.pdbx_strand_id
1 'polypeptide(L)'
;MAPGPADSPAGCPPIVKHAFRNALIPPLTFAGVTIGALVTGSLVVETVFAWPGLGRLAIEALFAFDYPLLQGVVITFTLLYVTAAFIVDVLYAYVDPRIRYA
;
A
#
# COMPACT_ATOMS: atom_id res chain seq x y z
N MET A 1 6.57 55.64 26.15
CA MET A 1 6.00 54.46 26.82
C MET A 1 5.17 53.73 25.76
N ALA A 2 5.77 52.73 25.13
CA ALA A 2 5.24 52.10 23.92
C ALA A 2 3.99 51.25 24.22
N PRO A 3 2.98 51.22 23.33
CA PRO A 3 1.96 50.18 23.35
C PRO A 3 2.61 48.84 23.00
N GLY A 4 2.60 47.90 23.94
CA GLY A 4 3.05 46.51 23.71
C GLY A 4 2.02 45.77 22.85
N PRO A 5 2.41 45.25 21.67
CA PRO A 5 1.51 44.57 20.76
C PRO A 5 1.16 43.15 21.26
N ALA A 6 0.06 42.65 20.72
CA ALA A 6 -0.37 41.28 20.85
C ALA A 6 0.41 40.40 19.87
N ASP A 7 1.39 39.64 20.36
CA ASP A 7 2.15 38.68 19.56
C ASP A 7 1.99 37.27 20.13
N SER A 8 0.79 36.72 19.94
CA SER A 8 0.66 35.28 19.70
C SER A 8 1.11 35.02 18.26
N PRO A 9 2.17 34.22 17.98
CA PRO A 9 2.44 33.77 16.62
C PRO A 9 1.39 32.71 16.23
N ALA A 10 0.16 33.17 15.99
CA ALA A 10 -0.83 32.46 15.22
C ALA A 10 -0.40 32.51 13.74
N GLY A 11 0.18 31.43 13.25
CA GLY A 11 0.52 31.31 11.84
C GLY A 11 1.71 30.41 11.56
N CYS A 12 1.56 29.10 11.73
CA CYS A 12 2.41 28.12 11.04
C CYS A 12 1.65 27.46 9.88
N PRO A 13 1.46 28.14 8.73
CA PRO A 13 0.83 27.52 7.56
C PRO A 13 1.70 26.59 6.67
N PRO A 14 2.95 26.15 7.00
CA PRO A 14 3.63 25.16 6.14
C PRO A 14 3.77 23.76 6.74
N ILE A 15 3.29 23.48 7.97
CA ILE A 15 3.37 22.13 8.56
C ILE A 15 2.43 21.18 7.83
N VAL A 16 1.20 21.60 7.52
CA VAL A 16 0.22 20.72 6.86
C VAL A 16 0.68 20.36 5.44
N LYS A 17 1.26 21.33 4.70
CA LYS A 17 1.80 21.13 3.34
C LYS A 17 3.01 20.18 3.30
N HIS A 18 3.92 20.25 4.29
CA HIS A 18 5.08 19.35 4.35
C HIS A 18 4.76 17.99 4.98
N ALA A 19 3.90 17.97 6.02
CA ALA A 19 3.48 16.73 6.67
C ALA A 19 2.69 15.83 5.71
N PHE A 20 1.89 16.39 4.80
CA PHE A 20 1.10 15.60 3.84
C PHE A 20 1.97 14.85 2.82
N ARG A 21 3.03 15.49 2.31
CA ARG A 21 3.98 14.83 1.40
C ARG A 21 4.77 13.71 2.09
N ASN A 22 4.94 13.82 3.42
CA ASN A 22 5.59 12.81 4.26
C ASN A 22 4.60 11.76 4.81
N ALA A 23 3.30 12.06 4.88
CA ALA A 23 2.26 11.16 5.37
C ALA A 23 1.76 10.16 4.31
N LEU A 24 2.14 10.35 3.04
CA LEU A 24 1.88 9.42 1.93
C LEU A 24 2.87 8.23 1.90
N ILE A 25 4.05 8.38 2.50
CA ILE A 25 5.09 7.34 2.52
C ILE A 25 4.74 6.18 3.48
N PRO A 26 4.25 6.43 4.72
CA PRO A 26 3.95 5.37 5.69
C PRO A 26 2.83 4.41 5.25
N PRO A 27 1.67 4.87 4.72
CA PRO A 27 0.58 3.96 4.32
C PRO A 27 1.00 3.02 3.19
N LEU A 28 1.73 3.52 2.19
CA LEU A 28 2.23 2.71 1.09
C LEU A 28 3.18 1.61 1.59
N THR A 29 4.06 1.98 2.52
CA THR A 29 5.02 1.05 3.12
C THR A 29 4.30 0.00 3.98
N PHE A 30 3.32 0.41 4.77
CA PHE A 30 2.58 -0.49 5.67
C PHE A 30 1.63 -1.43 4.91
N ALA A 31 1.00 -0.94 3.83
CA ALA A 31 0.15 -1.73 2.95
C ALA A 31 0.96 -2.85 2.27
N GLY A 32 2.17 -2.55 1.77
CA GLY A 32 3.02 -3.56 1.15
C GLY A 32 3.43 -4.69 2.09
N VAL A 33 3.82 -4.35 3.32
CA VAL A 33 4.15 -5.36 4.35
C VAL A 33 2.93 -6.20 4.70
N THR A 34 1.76 -5.58 4.86
CA THR A 34 0.52 -6.28 5.23
C THR A 34 0.06 -7.21 4.11
N ILE A 35 0.11 -6.78 2.85
CA ILE A 35 -0.27 -7.62 1.71
C ILE A 35 0.71 -8.79 1.56
N GLY A 36 2.02 -8.57 1.74
CA GLY A 36 3.00 -9.66 1.74
C GLY A 36 2.71 -10.72 2.80
N ALA A 37 2.31 -10.30 4.01
CA ALA A 37 1.90 -11.20 5.07
C ALA A 37 0.61 -11.98 4.71
N LEU A 38 -0.38 -11.33 4.10
CA LEU A 38 -1.62 -11.96 3.66
C LEU A 38 -1.41 -12.98 2.53
N VAL A 39 -0.58 -12.66 1.54
CA VAL A 39 -0.23 -13.58 0.45
C VAL A 39 0.50 -14.81 1.00
N THR A 40 1.44 -14.60 1.92
CA THR A 40 2.17 -15.71 2.58
C THR A 40 1.23 -16.56 3.43
N GLY A 41 0.27 -15.96 4.14
CA GLY A 41 -0.78 -16.69 4.85
C GLY A 41 -1.70 -17.47 3.93
N SER A 42 -2.10 -16.89 2.79
CA SER A 42 -2.95 -17.55 1.78
C SER A 42 -2.30 -18.80 1.23
N LEU A 43 -0.99 -18.77 0.95
CA LEU A 43 -0.21 -19.93 0.51
C LEU A 43 -0.33 -21.12 1.48
N VAL A 44 -0.24 -20.85 2.79
CA VAL A 44 -0.37 -21.88 3.83
C VAL A 44 -1.80 -22.44 3.86
N VAL A 45 -2.82 -21.58 3.75
CA VAL A 45 -4.22 -22.02 3.73
C VAL A 45 -4.52 -22.86 2.47
N GLU A 46 -4.04 -22.44 1.29
CA GLU A 46 -4.22 -23.17 0.03
C GLU A 46 -3.57 -24.56 0.06
N THR A 47 -2.38 -24.67 0.66
CA THR A 47 -1.65 -25.93 0.76
C THR A 47 -2.24 -26.87 1.81
N VAL A 48 -2.62 -26.37 2.98
CA VAL A 48 -3.19 -27.18 4.07
C VAL A 48 -4.58 -27.71 3.73
N PHE A 49 -5.43 -26.90 3.10
CA PHE A 49 -6.79 -27.31 2.72
C PHE A 49 -6.88 -27.91 1.31
N ALA A 50 -5.75 -28.07 0.61
CA ALA A 50 -5.68 -28.54 -0.78
C ALA A 50 -6.59 -27.78 -1.76
N TRP A 51 -6.90 -26.51 -1.46
CA TRP A 51 -7.71 -25.67 -2.35
C TRP A 51 -6.90 -25.35 -3.60
N PRO A 52 -7.42 -25.57 -4.83
CA PRO A 52 -6.70 -25.23 -6.06
C PRO A 52 -6.60 -23.71 -6.18
N GLY A 53 -5.40 -23.16 -5.90
CA GLY A 53 -5.12 -21.73 -5.88
C GLY A 53 -3.81 -21.38 -6.59
N LEU A 54 -3.64 -20.07 -6.88
CA LEU A 54 -2.46 -19.54 -7.58
C LEU A 54 -1.18 -19.69 -6.76
N GLY A 55 -1.29 -19.63 -5.43
CA GLY A 55 -0.14 -19.78 -4.56
C GLY A 55 0.38 -21.21 -4.54
N ARG A 56 -0.52 -22.20 -4.45
CA ARG A 56 -0.16 -23.62 -4.56
C ARG A 56 0.48 -23.94 -5.93
N LEU A 57 -0.06 -23.38 -7.02
CA LEU A 57 0.51 -23.50 -8.37
C LEU A 57 1.94 -22.93 -8.46
N ALA A 58 2.21 -21.81 -7.77
CA ALA A 58 3.56 -21.24 -7.72
C ALA A 58 4.57 -22.20 -7.06
N ILE A 59 4.18 -22.84 -5.96
CA ILE A 59 5.02 -23.79 -5.22
C ILE A 59 5.28 -25.05 -6.08
N GLU A 60 4.25 -25.55 -6.76
CA GLU A 60 4.39 -26.72 -7.65
C GLU A 60 5.31 -26.41 -8.84
N ALA A 61 5.14 -25.25 -9.48
CA ALA A 61 6.00 -24.78 -10.56
C ALA A 61 7.46 -24.58 -10.10
N LEU A 62 7.67 -24.13 -8.86
CA LEU A 62 8.99 -23.96 -8.26
C LEU A 62 9.70 -25.32 -8.11
N PHE A 63 9.00 -26.35 -7.60
CA PHE A 63 9.58 -27.70 -7.47
C PHE A 63 9.78 -28.41 -8.81
N ALA A 64 8.94 -28.11 -9.80
CA ALA A 64 9.09 -28.61 -11.17
C ALA A 64 10.17 -27.86 -11.98
N PHE A 65 10.75 -26.79 -11.44
CA PHE A 65 11.66 -25.87 -12.14
C PHE A 65 11.08 -25.38 -13.49
N ASP A 66 9.76 -25.22 -13.54
CA ASP A 66 9.06 -24.72 -14.72
C ASP A 66 9.08 -23.18 -14.68
N TYR A 67 10.18 -22.60 -15.17
CA TYR A 67 10.40 -21.15 -15.16
C TYR A 67 9.31 -20.35 -15.89
N PRO A 68 8.81 -20.75 -17.09
CA PRO A 68 7.70 -20.07 -17.75
C PRO A 68 6.44 -20.01 -16.88
N LEU A 69 6.06 -21.13 -16.25
CA LEU A 69 4.87 -21.19 -15.40
C LEU A 69 5.05 -20.32 -14.15
N LEU A 70 6.19 -20.44 -13.47
CA LEU A 70 6.51 -19.65 -12.29
C LEU A 70 6.48 -18.14 -12.61
N GLN A 71 7.06 -17.74 -13.73
CA GLN A 71 7.07 -16.35 -14.18
C GLN A 71 5.65 -15.83 -14.49
N GLY A 72 4.81 -16.65 -15.12
CA GLY A 72 3.41 -16.29 -15.37
C GLY A 72 2.62 -16.06 -14.08
N VAL A 73 2.85 -16.90 -13.06
CA VAL A 73 2.24 -16.72 -11.73
C VAL A 73 2.75 -15.44 -11.06
N VAL A 74 4.07 -15.18 -11.09
CA VAL A 74 4.66 -13.95 -10.52
C VAL A 74 4.09 -12.68 -11.18
N ILE A 75 3.96 -12.66 -12.51
CA ILE A 75 3.36 -11.52 -13.23
C ILE A 75 1.91 -11.33 -12.82
N THR A 76 1.14 -12.41 -12.66
CA THR A 76 -0.26 -12.36 -12.23
C THR A 76 -0.39 -11.76 -10.82
N PHE A 77 0.42 -12.23 -9.87
CA PHE A 77 0.46 -11.66 -8.51
C PHE A 77 0.88 -10.19 -8.51
N THR A 78 1.87 -9.83 -9.34
CA THR A 78 2.33 -8.45 -9.47
C THR A 78 1.22 -7.54 -10.01
N LEU A 79 0.50 -7.98 -11.04
CA LEU A 79 -0.61 -7.22 -11.62
C LEU A 79 -1.75 -7.01 -10.60
N LEU A 80 -2.09 -8.06 -9.84
CA LEU A 80 -3.06 -7.98 -8.75
C LEU A 80 -2.61 -6.98 -7.68
N TYR A 81 -1.35 -7.05 -7.26
CA TYR A 81 -0.77 -6.14 -6.26
C TYR A 81 -0.82 -4.69 -6.74
N VAL A 82 -0.36 -4.41 -7.97
CA VAL A 82 -0.37 -3.06 -8.55
C VAL A 82 -1.80 -2.54 -8.69
N THR A 83 -2.75 -3.39 -9.08
CA THR A 83 -4.15 -3.01 -9.18
C THR A 83 -4.75 -2.71 -7.80
N ALA A 84 -4.44 -3.50 -6.79
CA ALA A 84 -4.86 -3.25 -5.41
C ALA A 84 -4.26 -1.94 -4.87
N ALA A 85 -2.96 -1.71 -5.10
CA ALA A 85 -2.29 -0.46 -4.75
C ALA A 85 -2.94 0.74 -5.45
N PHE A 86 -3.24 0.62 -6.75
CA PHE A 86 -3.93 1.66 -7.51
C PHE A 86 -5.33 1.95 -6.95
N ILE A 87 -6.10 0.92 -6.59
CA ILE A 87 -7.41 1.10 -5.96
C ILE A 87 -7.27 1.82 -4.63
N VAL A 88 -6.29 1.44 -3.81
CA VAL A 88 -6.01 2.09 -2.52
C VAL A 88 -5.65 3.57 -2.74
N ASP A 89 -4.78 3.88 -3.70
CA ASP A 89 -4.41 5.27 -4.02
C ASP A 89 -5.62 6.09 -4.50
N VAL A 90 -6.49 5.51 -5.33
CA VAL A 90 -7.74 6.15 -5.79
C VAL A 90 -8.72 6.34 -4.63
N LEU A 91 -8.87 5.35 -3.74
CA LEU A 91 -9.71 5.47 -2.55
C LEU A 91 -9.17 6.56 -1.63
N TYR A 92 -7.86 6.62 -1.42
CA TYR A 92 -7.21 7.69 -0.65
C TYR A 92 -7.48 9.07 -1.28
N ALA A 93 -7.39 9.18 -2.61
CA ALA A 93 -7.71 10.43 -3.31
C ALA A 93 -9.19 10.84 -3.16
N TYR A 94 -10.11 9.89 -3.08
CA TYR A 94 -11.55 10.14 -2.90
C TYR A 94 -11.94 10.42 -1.44
N VAL A 95 -11.34 9.70 -0.49
CA VAL A 95 -11.61 9.80 0.96
C VAL A 95 -10.93 11.01 1.58
N ASP A 96 -10.01 11.68 0.87
CA ASP A 96 -9.41 12.93 1.32
C ASP A 96 -10.05 14.18 0.67
N PRO A 97 -11.17 14.70 1.21
CA PRO A 97 -11.79 15.96 0.79
C PRO A 97 -11.04 17.21 1.30
N ARG A 98 -9.79 17.11 1.80
CA ARG A 98 -9.04 18.27 2.34
C ARG A 98 -8.05 18.91 1.35
N ILE A 99 -7.81 18.33 0.18
CA ILE A 99 -6.97 18.95 -0.87
C ILE A 99 -7.73 20.10 -1.59
N ARG A 100 -9.03 20.31 -1.30
CA ARG A 100 -9.87 21.26 -2.05
C ARG A 100 -10.41 22.45 -1.27
N TYR A 101 -9.82 22.88 -0.16
CA TYR A 101 -10.13 24.20 0.37
C TYR A 101 -8.90 24.96 0.90
N ALA A 102 -8.73 26.14 0.28
CA ALA A 102 -7.80 27.25 0.51
C ALA A 102 -6.40 27.11 -0.12
#